data_AF-A0A668AY35-F1
#
_entry.id   AF-A0A668AY35-F1
#
_cell.length_a   1.000
_cell.length_b   1.000
_cell.length_c   1.000
_cell.angle_alpha   90.00
_cell.angle_beta   90.00
_cell.angle_gamma   90.00
#
_symmetry.space_group_name_H-M   'P 1'
#
loop_
_entity.id
_entity.type
_entity.pdbx_description
1 polymer ?
#
loop_
_entity_poly.entity_id
_entity_poly.type
_entity_poly.pdbx_seq_one_letter_code
_entity_poly.pdbx_strand_id
1 'polypeptide(L)'
;MQILTPHVYWAQRHREIYLRVELSDAKNLDISLQENTLQFKAQGHGAKGDNEYEFSLEFLEPVRPEVSHKSTQRQVDIKIRKQEERWWDRLTLQEKKPLFLAPDFDRWLDESDAEMELQAKEEKINRISVESRVRKDPYLGLKKGYLFMYNLVQFLGFSWIFVNMTVRLFILGQDSFYDTFHTVADMMYFCQMMAVVEVINPLLGLVKTGFFPAMIQVAGRNVILFVIFGSLEEMQNRPVVFFVFYLWSTIEIFRYPFYMLACIDTEWKLLTWLRYSIWIPLYPLGVVYSPLGTFFPISMHLKMMI
;
A
#
# COMPACT_ATOMS: atom_id res chain seq x y z
N MET A 1 -32.20 -43.76 20.39
CA MET A 1 -30.85 -43.16 20.37
C MET A 1 -30.84 -42.01 21.37
N GLN A 2 -29.84 -41.92 22.23
CA GLN A 2 -29.71 -40.82 23.19
C GLN A 2 -29.08 -39.63 22.45
N ILE A 3 -29.77 -38.48 22.43
CA ILE A 3 -29.22 -37.24 21.86
C ILE A 3 -28.09 -36.77 22.77
N LEU A 4 -26.91 -36.53 22.20
CA LEU A 4 -25.76 -36.02 22.92
C LEU A 4 -25.62 -34.52 22.70
N THR A 5 -25.59 -33.76 23.78
CA THR A 5 -25.40 -32.31 23.73
C THR A 5 -23.94 -31.96 24.03
N PRO A 6 -23.30 -31.11 23.20
CA PRO A 6 -21.95 -30.64 23.48
C PRO A 6 -21.98 -29.55 24.55
N HIS A 7 -20.85 -29.28 25.22
CA HIS A 7 -20.75 -28.11 26.09
C HIS A 7 -20.69 -26.84 25.24
N VAL A 8 -21.51 -25.84 25.58
CA VAL A 8 -21.62 -24.58 24.85
C VAL A 8 -21.39 -23.43 25.81
N TYR A 9 -20.40 -22.60 25.54
CA TYR A 9 -20.16 -21.37 26.28
C TYR A 9 -20.75 -20.18 25.55
N TRP A 10 -21.31 -19.20 26.28
CA TRP A 10 -21.89 -18.02 25.67
C TRP A 10 -21.45 -16.72 26.34
N ALA A 11 -21.36 -15.67 25.53
CA ALA A 11 -21.20 -14.29 25.96
C ALA A 11 -21.97 -13.37 25.01
N GLN A 12 -22.21 -12.14 25.43
CA GLN A 12 -22.92 -11.15 24.61
C GLN A 12 -22.23 -9.79 24.60
N ARG A 13 -22.64 -8.99 23.63
CA ARG A 13 -22.47 -7.54 23.54
C ARG A 13 -23.83 -6.94 23.17
N HIS A 14 -23.91 -5.62 23.15
CA HIS A 14 -25.12 -4.89 22.71
C HIS A 14 -25.65 -5.33 21.34
N ARG A 15 -24.77 -5.67 20.39
CA ARG A 15 -25.16 -6.02 19.00
C ARG A 15 -25.10 -7.51 18.69
N GLU A 16 -24.36 -8.28 19.46
CA GLU A 16 -23.85 -9.59 19.04
C GLU A 16 -23.87 -10.60 20.19
N ILE A 17 -24.11 -11.85 19.83
CA ILE A 17 -24.07 -13.02 20.70
C ILE A 17 -22.96 -13.92 20.21
N TYR A 18 -22.17 -14.43 21.15
CA TYR A 18 -21.07 -15.33 20.91
C TYR A 18 -21.39 -16.67 21.56
N LEU A 19 -21.34 -17.75 20.78
CA LEU A 19 -21.43 -19.12 21.25
C LEU A 19 -20.15 -19.85 20.89
N ARG A 20 -19.58 -20.58 21.84
CA ARG A 20 -18.40 -21.42 21.67
C ARG A 20 -18.78 -22.84 22.00
N VAL A 21 -18.88 -23.68 20.97
CA VAL A 21 -19.19 -25.10 21.11
C VAL A 21 -17.89 -25.87 21.28
N GLU A 22 -17.75 -26.54 22.41
CA GLU A 22 -16.58 -27.37 22.74
C GLU A 22 -16.69 -28.72 22.03
N LEU A 23 -16.22 -28.74 20.79
CA LEU A 23 -16.23 -29.92 19.92
C LEU A 23 -14.95 -29.91 19.07
N SER A 24 -14.09 -30.89 19.30
CA SER A 24 -12.84 -31.04 18.53
C SER A 24 -13.08 -31.82 17.24
N ASP A 25 -12.30 -31.51 16.21
CA ASP A 25 -12.36 -32.14 14.88
C ASP A 25 -13.78 -32.24 14.29
N ALA A 26 -14.56 -31.16 14.42
CA ALA A 26 -15.94 -31.10 13.97
C ALA A 26 -16.06 -31.30 12.44
N LYS A 27 -16.87 -32.28 12.04
CA LYS A 27 -17.23 -32.65 10.66
C LYS A 27 -18.75 -32.60 10.49
N ASN A 28 -19.20 -32.50 9.23
CA ASN A 28 -20.63 -32.43 8.89
C ASN A 28 -21.38 -31.34 9.69
N LEU A 29 -20.80 -30.14 9.73
CA LEU A 29 -21.34 -29.01 10.49
C LEU A 29 -22.61 -28.48 9.80
N ASP A 30 -23.74 -28.64 10.47
CA ASP A 30 -25.03 -28.06 10.09
C ASP A 30 -25.47 -27.08 11.17
N ILE A 31 -25.53 -25.80 10.79
CA ILE A 31 -25.96 -24.71 11.66
C ILE A 31 -27.06 -23.97 10.92
N SER A 32 -28.28 -24.04 11.44
CA SER A 32 -29.41 -23.33 10.87
C SER A 32 -30.12 -22.52 11.95
N LEU A 33 -30.69 -21.39 11.53
CA LEU A 33 -31.49 -20.54 12.39
C LEU A 33 -32.91 -20.48 11.83
N GLN A 34 -33.86 -21.09 12.53
CA GLN A 34 -35.26 -21.16 12.15
C GLN A 34 -36.09 -20.47 13.22
N GLU A 35 -36.88 -19.45 12.84
CA GLU A 35 -37.86 -18.81 13.73
C GLU A 35 -37.31 -18.44 15.13
N ASN A 36 -36.09 -17.87 15.18
CA ASN A 36 -35.38 -17.50 16.42
C ASN A 36 -34.80 -18.65 17.25
N THR A 37 -34.78 -19.87 16.70
CA THR A 37 -34.15 -21.04 17.29
C THR A 37 -32.93 -21.43 16.49
N LEU A 38 -31.77 -21.47 17.14
CA LEU A 38 -30.54 -22.01 16.59
C LEU A 38 -30.53 -23.52 16.70
N GLN A 39 -30.45 -24.20 15.57
CA GLN A 39 -30.22 -25.64 15.49
C GLN A 39 -28.76 -25.88 15.10
N PHE A 40 -28.07 -26.68 15.90
CA PHE A 40 -26.70 -27.07 15.67
C PHE A 40 -26.61 -28.59 15.63
N LYS A 41 -25.94 -29.11 14.61
CA LYS A 41 -25.64 -30.52 14.47
C LYS A 41 -24.24 -30.71 13.88
N ALA A 42 -23.42 -31.53 14.53
CA ALA A 42 -22.08 -31.84 14.04
C ALA A 42 -21.57 -33.17 14.59
N GLN A 43 -20.70 -33.83 13.84
CA GLN A 43 -19.95 -35.00 14.31
C GLN A 43 -18.57 -34.57 14.80
N GLY A 44 -18.14 -34.99 15.99
CA GLY A 44 -16.81 -34.65 16.48
C GLY A 44 -16.51 -35.28 17.84
N HIS A 45 -15.39 -34.87 18.43
CA HIS A 45 -14.94 -35.33 19.74
C HIS A 45 -15.39 -34.37 20.83
N GLY A 46 -16.32 -34.80 21.68
CA GLY A 46 -16.83 -34.02 22.82
C GLY A 46 -16.64 -34.76 24.15
N ALA A 47 -17.35 -34.34 25.19
CA ALA A 47 -17.23 -34.91 26.55
C ALA A 47 -17.55 -36.42 26.62
N LYS A 48 -18.30 -36.96 25.66
CA LYS A 48 -18.63 -38.39 25.56
C LYS A 48 -17.87 -39.11 24.43
N GLY A 49 -16.74 -38.54 23.98
CA GLY A 49 -15.93 -39.05 22.88
C GLY A 49 -16.49 -38.70 21.51
N ASP A 50 -16.10 -39.48 20.49
CA ASP A 50 -16.46 -39.28 19.09
C ASP A 50 -17.90 -39.71 18.80
N ASN A 51 -18.80 -38.74 18.71
CA ASN A 51 -20.21 -38.97 18.44
C ASN A 51 -20.82 -37.84 17.59
N GLU A 52 -22.07 -38.02 17.21
CA GLU A 52 -22.90 -36.95 16.68
C GLU A 52 -23.50 -36.14 17.85
N TYR A 53 -23.25 -34.84 17.83
CA TYR A 53 -23.69 -33.89 18.84
C TYR A 53 -24.70 -32.92 18.24
N GLU A 54 -25.78 -32.69 18.97
CA GLU A 54 -26.89 -31.87 18.53
C GLU A 54 -27.44 -31.03 19.69
N PHE A 55 -27.79 -29.78 19.43
CA PHE A 55 -28.57 -28.97 20.35
C PHE A 55 -29.48 -27.99 19.61
N SER A 56 -30.55 -27.58 20.30
CA SER A 56 -31.43 -26.51 19.87
C SER A 56 -31.47 -25.44 20.95
N LEU A 57 -31.35 -24.18 20.54
CA LEU A 57 -31.30 -23.03 21.44
C LEU A 57 -32.23 -21.92 20.96
N GLU A 58 -33.32 -21.71 21.68
CA GLU A 58 -34.30 -20.65 21.42
C GLU A 58 -33.88 -19.36 22.13
N PHE A 59 -33.69 -18.28 21.38
CA PHE A 59 -33.24 -16.99 21.92
C PHE A 59 -34.37 -16.22 22.60
N LEU A 60 -34.00 -15.39 23.58
CA LEU A 60 -34.94 -14.53 24.32
C LEU A 60 -35.70 -13.56 23.41
N GLU A 61 -34.96 -12.86 22.54
CA GLU A 61 -35.50 -11.87 21.60
C GLU A 61 -35.08 -12.22 20.17
N PRO A 62 -35.75 -11.63 19.14
CA PRO A 62 -35.43 -11.88 17.74
C PRO A 62 -33.96 -11.58 17.38
N VAL A 63 -33.35 -12.48 16.61
CA VAL A 63 -32.03 -12.31 16.00
C VAL A 63 -32.11 -12.27 14.48
N ARG A 64 -31.08 -11.70 13.83
CA ARG A 64 -31.00 -11.68 12.37
C ARG A 64 -30.74 -13.07 11.80
N PRO A 65 -31.24 -13.37 10.58
CA PRO A 65 -31.06 -14.68 9.93
C PRO A 65 -29.59 -15.02 9.61
N GLU A 66 -28.70 -14.02 9.63
CA GLU A 66 -27.28 -14.17 9.30
C GLU A 66 -26.50 -14.79 10.48
N VAL A 67 -26.07 -16.05 10.31
CA VAL A 67 -25.19 -16.74 11.26
C VAL A 67 -23.78 -16.81 10.70
N SER A 68 -22.83 -16.23 11.42
CA SER A 68 -21.40 -16.36 11.11
C SER A 68 -20.80 -17.44 11.99
N HIS A 69 -20.09 -18.40 11.42
CA HIS A 69 -19.42 -19.45 12.18
C HIS A 69 -17.99 -19.66 11.72
N LYS A 70 -17.14 -20.12 12.62
CA LYS A 70 -15.75 -20.49 12.38
C LYS A 70 -15.45 -21.78 13.12
N SER A 71 -15.16 -22.84 12.36
CA SER A 71 -14.68 -24.10 12.94
C SER A 71 -13.15 -24.05 13.11
N THR A 72 -12.67 -24.53 14.25
CA THR A 72 -11.25 -24.75 14.53
C THR A 72 -11.03 -26.23 14.87
N GLN A 73 -9.78 -26.65 15.08
CA GLN A 73 -9.49 -28.03 15.49
C GLN A 73 -10.10 -28.41 16.85
N ARG A 74 -10.38 -27.43 17.73
CA ARG A 74 -10.76 -27.69 19.13
C ARG A 74 -12.18 -27.25 19.49
N GLN A 75 -12.76 -26.34 18.70
CA GLN A 75 -14.05 -25.72 18.99
C GLN A 75 -14.71 -25.16 17.73
N VAL A 76 -16.02 -24.95 17.82
CA VAL A 76 -16.80 -24.21 16.82
C VAL A 76 -17.28 -22.90 17.43
N ASP A 77 -16.81 -21.78 16.88
CA ASP A 77 -17.26 -20.44 17.26
C ASP A 77 -18.43 -20.03 16.37
N ILE A 78 -19.54 -19.63 16.98
CA ILE A 78 -20.74 -19.13 16.32
C ILE A 78 -20.99 -17.71 16.81
N LYS A 79 -21.27 -16.82 15.87
CA LYS A 79 -21.55 -15.42 16.09
C LYS A 79 -22.88 -15.06 15.44
N ILE A 80 -23.77 -14.51 16.25
CA ILE A 80 -25.14 -14.18 15.87
C ILE A 80 -25.36 -12.70 16.14
N ARG A 81 -26.06 -12.02 15.22
CA ARG A 81 -26.37 -10.60 15.35
C ARG A 81 -27.80 -10.42 15.85
N LYS A 82 -27.97 -9.64 16.91
CA LYS A 82 -29.31 -9.31 17.45
C LYS A 82 -30.10 -8.46 16.46
N GLN A 83 -31.43 -8.55 16.50
CA GLN A 83 -32.28 -7.67 15.69
C GLN A 83 -32.24 -6.23 16.23
N GLU A 84 -32.37 -6.08 17.54
CA GLU A 84 -32.24 -4.81 18.27
C GLU A 84 -30.93 -4.76 19.07
N GLU A 85 -30.32 -3.58 19.14
CA GLU A 85 -29.05 -3.37 19.84
C GLU A 85 -29.29 -3.12 21.33
N ARG A 86 -29.55 -4.19 22.10
CA ARG A 86 -29.84 -4.14 23.53
C ARG A 86 -29.11 -5.20 24.33
N TRP A 87 -28.92 -4.94 25.62
CA TRP A 87 -28.45 -5.94 26.57
C TRP A 87 -29.57 -6.92 26.91
N TRP A 88 -29.25 -8.21 27.06
CA TRP A 88 -30.23 -9.23 27.45
C TRP A 88 -29.91 -9.77 28.85
N ASP A 89 -30.88 -9.79 29.74
CA ASP A 89 -30.67 -10.37 31.09
C ASP A 89 -30.45 -11.89 31.05
N ARG A 90 -30.94 -12.56 30.01
CA ARG A 90 -30.75 -13.98 29.75
C ARG A 90 -30.65 -14.28 28.26
N LEU A 91 -29.97 -15.36 27.91
CA LEU A 91 -29.81 -15.76 26.51
C LEU A 91 -31.07 -16.43 25.94
N THR A 92 -31.71 -17.29 26.74
CA THR A 92 -32.79 -18.17 26.31
C THR A 92 -34.16 -17.63 26.69
N LEU A 93 -35.18 -17.93 25.87
CA LEU A 93 -36.57 -17.61 26.21
C LEU A 93 -37.02 -18.34 27.49
N GLN A 94 -36.61 -19.61 27.63
CA GLN A 94 -36.88 -20.44 28.79
C GLN A 94 -36.15 -19.92 30.04
N GLU A 95 -36.85 -19.86 31.18
CA GLU A 95 -36.26 -19.44 32.46
C GLU A 95 -35.25 -20.45 32.99
N LYS A 96 -35.50 -21.74 32.75
CA LYS A 96 -34.57 -22.80 33.16
C LYS A 96 -33.44 -22.90 32.16
N LYS A 97 -32.25 -22.47 32.59
CA LYS A 97 -31.01 -22.58 31.83
C LYS A 97 -30.73 -24.04 31.40
N PRO A 98 -30.48 -24.32 30.10
CA PRO A 98 -30.07 -25.64 29.65
C PRO A 98 -28.78 -26.11 30.30
N LEU A 99 -28.69 -27.40 30.65
CA LEU A 99 -27.54 -27.98 31.37
C LEU A 99 -26.22 -27.90 30.58
N PHE A 100 -26.31 -27.90 29.24
CA PHE A 100 -25.16 -27.87 28.36
C PHE A 100 -24.59 -26.45 28.16
N LEU A 101 -25.32 -25.41 28.57
CA LEU A 101 -24.97 -24.01 28.34
C LEU A 101 -24.22 -23.45 29.56
N ALA A 102 -23.12 -22.73 29.35
CA ALA A 102 -22.33 -22.09 30.40
C ALA A 102 -21.87 -20.68 29.99
N PRO A 103 -21.57 -19.77 30.93
CA PRO A 103 -20.92 -18.49 30.60
C PRO A 103 -19.53 -18.70 29.99
N ASP A 104 -19.20 -17.97 28.93
CA ASP A 104 -17.84 -17.90 28.37
C ASP A 104 -17.02 -16.84 29.12
N PHE A 105 -16.32 -17.27 30.17
CA PHE A 105 -15.51 -16.38 31.01
C PHE A 105 -14.38 -15.68 30.24
N ASP A 106 -13.88 -16.25 29.14
CA ASP A 106 -12.83 -15.59 28.34
C ASP A 106 -13.36 -14.38 27.56
N ARG A 107 -14.67 -14.36 27.27
CA ARG A 107 -15.33 -13.29 26.50
C ARG A 107 -16.34 -12.49 27.32
N TRP A 108 -16.50 -12.82 28.60
CA TRP A 108 -17.48 -12.20 29.48
C TRP A 108 -17.13 -10.73 29.71
N LEU A 109 -18.13 -9.87 29.53
CA LEU A 109 -18.12 -8.47 29.93
C LEU A 109 -19.42 -8.18 30.65
N ASP A 110 -19.42 -7.20 31.53
CA ASP A 110 -20.65 -6.60 32.01
C ASP A 110 -21.20 -5.57 31.00
N GLU A 111 -22.40 -5.07 31.27
CA GLU A 111 -23.08 -4.12 30.40
C GLU A 111 -22.28 -2.82 30.23
N SER A 112 -21.72 -2.29 31.32
CA SER A 112 -20.91 -1.06 31.32
C SER A 112 -19.64 -1.18 30.47
N ASP A 113 -18.90 -2.27 30.59
CA ASP A 113 -17.69 -2.51 29.82
C ASP A 113 -18.02 -2.69 28.33
N ALA A 114 -19.10 -3.41 28.03
CA ALA A 114 -19.57 -3.59 26.65
C ALA A 114 -20.06 -2.28 26.02
N GLU A 115 -20.59 -1.34 26.81
CA GLU A 115 -21.00 -0.01 26.35
C GLU A 115 -19.77 0.87 26.08
N MET A 116 -18.76 0.85 26.95
CA MET A 116 -17.50 1.55 26.74
C MET A 116 -16.79 1.08 25.47
N GLU A 117 -16.76 -0.23 25.20
CA GLU A 117 -16.21 -0.78 23.94
C GLU A 117 -16.98 -0.29 22.71
N LEU A 118 -18.30 -0.17 22.80
CA LEU A 118 -19.16 0.32 21.72
C LEU A 118 -18.86 1.79 21.43
N GLN A 119 -18.86 2.63 22.47
CA GLN A 119 -18.54 4.06 22.37
C GLN A 119 -17.14 4.28 21.78
N ALA A 120 -16.12 3.53 22.25
CA ALA A 120 -14.76 3.64 21.73
C ALA A 120 -14.66 3.23 20.24
N LYS A 121 -15.44 2.24 19.80
CA LYS A 121 -15.53 1.86 18.38
C LYS A 121 -16.23 2.94 17.56
N GLU A 122 -17.32 3.51 18.06
CA GLU A 122 -18.06 4.58 17.39
C GLU A 122 -17.24 5.87 17.28
N GLU A 123 -16.49 6.24 18.33
CA GLU A 123 -15.55 7.36 18.29
C GLU A 123 -14.45 7.15 17.25
N LYS A 124 -13.87 5.94 17.16
CA LYS A 124 -12.86 5.63 16.13
C LYS A 124 -13.44 5.75 14.72
N ILE A 125 -14.64 5.21 14.49
CA ILE A 125 -15.34 5.33 13.20
C ILE A 125 -15.63 6.79 12.89
N ASN A 126 -16.07 7.57 13.88
CA ASN A 126 -16.33 8.99 13.73
C ASN A 126 -15.05 9.79 13.43
N ARG A 127 -13.93 9.52 14.11
CA ARG A 127 -12.64 10.15 13.79
C ARG A 127 -12.20 9.86 12.35
N ILE A 128 -12.30 8.60 11.91
CA ILE A 128 -11.99 8.20 10.52
C ILE A 128 -12.94 8.87 9.52
N SER A 129 -14.24 8.98 9.85
CA SER A 129 -15.22 9.61 8.97
C SER A 129 -15.03 11.13 8.88
N VAL A 130 -14.62 11.78 9.97
CA VAL A 130 -14.28 13.20 9.99
C VAL A 130 -12.98 13.44 9.22
N GLU A 131 -11.95 12.63 9.41
CA GLU A 131 -10.68 12.75 8.68
C GLU A 131 -10.87 12.56 7.16
N SER A 132 -11.74 11.64 6.74
CA SER A 132 -12.08 11.44 5.33
C SER A 132 -12.97 12.54 4.74
N ARG A 133 -13.82 13.19 5.53
CA ARG A 133 -14.63 14.35 5.10
C ARG A 133 -13.83 15.66 5.02
N VAL A 134 -12.79 15.81 5.84
CA VAL A 134 -12.00 17.05 5.93
C VAL A 134 -10.90 17.11 4.85
N ARG A 135 -10.52 15.99 4.22
CA ARG A 135 -9.40 15.94 3.27
C ARG A 135 -9.80 15.66 1.82
N LYS A 136 -10.49 16.61 1.19
CA LYS A 136 -10.28 16.88 -0.24
C LYS A 136 -9.71 18.29 -0.34
N ASP A 137 -8.40 18.40 -0.30
CA ASP A 137 -7.72 19.65 -0.67
C ASP A 137 -8.30 20.08 -2.04
N PRO A 138 -9.00 21.22 -2.15
CA PRO A 138 -9.59 21.67 -3.41
C PRO A 138 -8.52 21.87 -4.49
N TYR A 139 -7.26 22.05 -4.07
CA TYR A 139 -6.08 22.17 -4.92
C TYR A 139 -5.40 20.84 -5.24
N LEU A 140 -5.91 19.69 -4.76
CA LEU A 140 -5.29 18.38 -5.03
C LEU A 140 -5.24 18.08 -6.53
N GLY A 141 -6.32 18.38 -7.25
CA GLY A 141 -6.38 18.25 -8.70
C GLY A 141 -5.40 19.17 -9.42
N LEU A 142 -5.31 20.45 -8.99
CA LEU A 142 -4.33 21.40 -9.54
C LEU A 142 -2.89 20.95 -9.27
N LYS A 143 -2.60 20.48 -8.07
CA LYS A 143 -1.29 19.97 -7.67
C LYS A 143 -0.88 18.75 -8.51
N LYS A 144 -1.79 17.79 -8.68
CA LYS A 144 -1.57 16.62 -9.54
C LYS A 144 -1.39 17.01 -11.00
N GLY A 145 -2.20 17.95 -11.51
CA GLY A 145 -2.09 18.47 -12.88
C GLY A 145 -0.76 19.20 -13.13
N TYR A 146 -0.35 20.07 -12.20
CA TYR A 146 0.95 20.75 -12.25
C TYR A 146 2.11 19.76 -12.29
N LEU A 147 2.13 18.80 -11.36
CA LEU A 147 3.18 17.78 -11.30
C LEU A 147 3.18 16.92 -12.58
N PHE A 148 2.01 16.54 -13.08
CA PHE A 148 1.89 15.79 -14.33
C PHE A 148 2.48 16.57 -15.52
N MET A 149 2.09 17.84 -15.68
CA MET A 149 2.59 18.70 -16.76
C MET A 149 4.10 18.91 -16.68
N TYR A 150 4.65 19.17 -15.49
CA TYR A 150 6.09 19.28 -15.28
C TYR A 150 6.81 17.99 -15.72
N ASN A 151 6.36 16.83 -15.22
CA ASN A 151 6.98 15.55 -15.56
C ASN A 151 6.82 15.22 -17.06
N LEU A 152 5.72 15.62 -17.70
CA LEU A 152 5.52 15.46 -19.14
C LEU A 152 6.53 16.28 -19.95
N VAL A 153 6.74 17.56 -19.63
CA VAL A 153 7.70 18.40 -20.34
C VAL A 153 9.11 17.85 -20.19
N GLN A 154 9.47 17.43 -18.97
CA GLN A 154 10.77 16.79 -18.72
C GLN A 154 10.93 15.48 -19.50
N PHE A 155 9.89 14.62 -19.53
CA PHE A 155 9.91 13.39 -20.29
C PHE A 155 10.13 13.65 -21.79
N LEU A 156 9.42 14.63 -22.37
CA LEU A 156 9.58 15.00 -23.78
C LEU A 156 10.99 15.52 -24.08
N GLY A 157 11.54 16.38 -23.21
CA GLY A 157 12.90 16.91 -23.35
C GLY A 157 13.96 15.81 -23.34
N PHE A 158 13.94 14.93 -22.34
CA PHE A 158 14.90 13.83 -22.25
C PHE A 158 14.69 12.75 -23.32
N SER A 159 13.45 12.50 -23.75
CA SER A 159 13.16 11.61 -24.88
C SER A 159 13.74 12.16 -26.17
N TRP A 160 13.59 13.47 -26.43
CA TRP A 160 14.18 14.12 -27.58
C TRP A 160 15.71 14.02 -27.56
N ILE A 161 16.34 14.30 -26.42
CA ILE A 161 17.79 14.17 -26.21
C ILE A 161 18.24 12.74 -26.57
N PHE A 162 17.61 11.73 -25.97
CA PHE A 162 17.98 10.33 -26.15
C PHE A 162 17.82 9.86 -27.60
N VAL A 163 16.68 10.18 -28.23
CA VAL A 163 16.42 9.79 -29.63
C VAL A 163 17.39 10.48 -30.57
N ASN A 164 17.64 11.78 -30.40
CA ASN A 164 18.57 12.54 -31.24
C ASN A 164 19.99 11.95 -31.15
N MET A 165 20.48 11.69 -29.94
CA MET A 165 21.79 11.07 -29.72
C MET A 165 21.87 9.65 -30.29
N THR A 166 20.82 8.84 -30.13
CA THR A 166 20.75 7.47 -30.67
C THR A 166 20.80 7.48 -32.20
N VAL A 167 20.00 8.33 -32.83
CA VAL A 167 19.96 8.46 -34.29
C VAL A 167 21.31 8.93 -34.83
N ARG A 168 21.94 9.93 -34.18
CA ARG A 168 23.27 10.40 -34.57
C ARG A 168 24.35 9.35 -34.41
N LEU A 169 24.27 8.52 -33.37
CA LEU A 169 25.18 7.40 -33.19
C LEU A 169 25.10 6.41 -34.36
N PHE A 170 23.89 6.12 -34.85
CA PHE A 170 23.69 5.21 -35.99
C PHE A 170 24.12 5.82 -37.33
N ILE A 171 23.97 7.13 -37.51
CA ILE A 171 24.28 7.81 -38.78
C ILE A 171 25.77 8.20 -38.87
N LEU A 172 26.31 8.84 -37.83
CA LEU A 172 27.66 9.40 -37.83
C LEU A 172 28.70 8.51 -37.12
N GLY A 173 28.28 7.45 -36.43
CA GLY A 173 29.19 6.58 -35.70
C GLY A 173 29.97 7.34 -34.62
N GLN A 174 31.30 7.21 -34.61
CA GLN A 174 32.14 7.81 -33.57
C GLN A 174 32.20 9.33 -33.60
N ASP A 175 31.94 9.96 -34.75
CA ASP A 175 31.96 11.43 -34.87
C ASP A 175 30.84 12.06 -34.02
N SER A 176 29.74 11.32 -33.80
CA SER A 176 28.64 11.77 -32.93
C SER A 176 29.10 12.03 -31.48
N PHE A 177 30.16 11.37 -31.01
CA PHE A 177 30.66 11.55 -29.65
C PHE A 177 31.24 12.94 -29.42
N TYR A 178 31.83 13.54 -30.45
CA TYR A 178 32.50 14.83 -30.38
C TYR A 178 31.53 15.99 -30.68
N ASP A 179 30.47 15.75 -31.45
CA ASP A 179 29.46 16.73 -31.86
C ASP A 179 28.26 16.85 -30.87
N THR A 180 28.20 15.98 -29.85
CA THR A 180 27.04 15.90 -28.95
C THR A 180 26.77 17.20 -28.20
N PHE A 181 27.80 17.86 -27.69
CA PHE A 181 27.62 19.07 -26.90
C PHE A 181 26.92 20.15 -27.73
N HIS A 182 27.44 20.45 -28.91
CA HIS A 182 26.93 21.52 -29.78
C HIS A 182 25.50 21.29 -30.27
N THR A 183 25.04 20.04 -30.29
CA THR A 183 23.74 19.68 -30.87
C THR A 183 22.65 19.43 -29.85
N VAL A 184 23.03 19.10 -28.62
CA VAL A 184 22.10 18.63 -27.57
C VAL A 184 22.19 19.47 -26.29
N ALA A 185 23.28 20.25 -26.09
CA ALA A 185 23.49 20.99 -24.84
C ALA A 185 22.37 21.97 -24.53
N ASP A 186 21.82 22.70 -25.52
CA ASP A 186 20.74 23.67 -25.27
C ASP A 186 19.50 23.02 -24.62
N MET A 187 19.08 21.86 -25.14
CA MET A 187 17.97 21.12 -24.56
C MET A 187 18.34 20.54 -23.19
N MET A 188 19.58 20.09 -23.01
CA MET A 188 20.07 19.60 -21.72
C MET A 188 20.08 20.73 -20.65
N TYR A 189 20.56 21.92 -21.01
CA TYR A 189 20.52 23.10 -20.16
C TYR A 189 19.08 23.44 -19.78
N PHE A 190 18.16 23.46 -20.75
CA PHE A 190 16.75 23.70 -20.48
C PHE A 190 16.15 22.71 -19.47
N CYS A 191 16.35 21.41 -19.67
CA CYS A 191 15.82 20.37 -18.77
C CYS A 191 16.42 20.48 -17.36
N GLN A 192 17.71 20.79 -17.26
CA GLN A 192 18.40 20.93 -15.96
C GLN A 192 18.05 22.22 -15.22
N MET A 193 17.79 23.33 -15.92
CA MET A 193 17.24 24.54 -15.30
C MET A 193 15.86 24.26 -14.71
N MET A 194 15.02 23.54 -15.44
CA MET A 194 13.71 23.12 -14.94
C MET A 194 13.81 22.13 -13.77
N ALA A 195 14.91 21.39 -13.64
CA ALA A 195 15.10 20.45 -12.53
C ALA A 195 15.16 21.13 -11.15
N VAL A 196 15.30 22.46 -11.07
CA VAL A 196 15.14 23.23 -9.81
C VAL A 196 13.75 23.03 -9.20
N VAL A 197 12.72 22.80 -10.03
CA VAL A 197 11.37 22.45 -9.57
C VAL A 197 11.38 21.16 -8.74
N GLU A 198 12.29 20.22 -9.00
CA GLU A 198 12.43 18.99 -8.18
C GLU A 198 12.91 19.27 -6.77
N VAL A 199 13.56 20.40 -6.54
CA VAL A 199 13.99 20.87 -5.21
C VAL A 199 12.89 21.68 -4.53
N ILE A 200 12.18 22.51 -5.30
CA ILE A 200 11.08 23.34 -4.80
C ILE A 200 9.88 22.48 -4.38
N ASN A 201 9.54 21.45 -5.14
CA ASN A 201 8.41 20.57 -4.84
C ASN A 201 8.45 19.96 -3.42
N PRO A 202 9.54 19.30 -2.98
CA PRO A 202 9.63 18.80 -1.61
C PRO A 202 9.76 19.93 -0.57
N LEU A 203 10.40 21.05 -0.92
CA LEU A 203 10.50 22.22 -0.04
C LEU A 203 9.13 22.80 0.34
N LEU A 204 8.20 22.84 -0.63
CA LEU A 204 6.82 23.29 -0.43
C LEU A 204 5.88 22.18 0.08
N GLY A 205 6.39 20.97 0.35
CA GLY A 205 5.56 19.83 0.75
C GLY A 205 4.64 19.32 -0.38
N LEU A 206 4.94 19.64 -1.64
CA LEU A 206 4.17 19.15 -2.79
C LEU A 206 4.41 17.65 -3.03
N VAL A 207 5.59 17.13 -2.70
CA VAL A 207 5.92 15.72 -2.86
C VAL A 207 6.45 15.15 -1.54
N LYS A 208 6.31 13.83 -1.36
CA LYS A 208 6.73 13.13 -0.14
C LYS A 208 8.24 12.86 -0.04
N THR A 209 9.01 13.20 -1.08
CA THR A 209 10.46 13.00 -1.14
C THR A 209 11.18 14.00 -0.24
N GLY A 210 12.36 13.64 0.27
CA GLY A 210 13.18 14.56 1.07
C GLY A 210 13.72 15.73 0.25
N PHE A 211 13.76 16.92 0.85
CA PHE A 211 14.33 18.13 0.23
C PHE A 211 15.84 18.03 -0.01
N PHE A 212 16.63 17.69 1.03
CA PHE A 212 18.09 17.67 0.94
C PHE A 212 18.63 16.74 -0.15
N PRO A 213 18.10 15.52 -0.30
CA PRO A 213 18.60 14.62 -1.34
C PRO A 213 18.30 15.14 -2.76
N ALA A 214 17.12 15.74 -3.00
CA ALA A 214 16.78 16.36 -4.29
C ALA A 214 17.72 17.55 -4.60
N MET A 215 18.01 18.37 -3.59
CA MET A 215 18.94 19.50 -3.72
C MET A 215 20.34 19.05 -4.11
N ILE A 216 20.92 18.08 -3.40
CA ILE A 216 22.27 17.59 -3.68
C ILE A 216 22.35 16.99 -5.09
N GLN A 217 21.32 16.24 -5.49
CA GLN A 217 21.26 15.62 -6.81
C GLN A 217 21.21 16.66 -7.95
N VAL A 218 20.35 17.67 -7.83
CA VAL A 218 20.23 18.73 -8.84
C VAL A 218 21.49 19.60 -8.88
N ALA A 219 22.02 19.97 -7.72
CA ALA A 219 23.27 20.73 -7.62
C ALA A 219 24.45 19.97 -8.25
N GLY A 220 24.60 18.67 -7.95
CA GLY A 220 25.67 17.84 -8.50
C GLY A 220 25.65 17.78 -10.03
N ARG A 221 24.47 17.61 -10.63
CA ARG A 221 24.31 17.62 -12.11
C ARG A 221 24.58 19.00 -12.71
N ASN A 222 24.11 20.06 -12.05
CA ASN A 222 24.30 21.43 -12.52
C ASN A 222 25.78 21.86 -12.45
N VAL A 223 26.54 21.41 -11.44
CA VAL A 223 28.00 21.65 -11.41
C VAL A 223 28.67 21.00 -12.62
N ILE A 224 28.35 19.74 -12.93
CA ILE A 224 28.93 19.05 -14.10
C ILE A 224 28.55 19.78 -15.40
N LEU A 225 27.28 20.16 -15.56
CA LEU A 225 26.84 20.79 -16.81
C LEU A 225 27.32 22.23 -16.96
N PHE A 226 27.04 23.12 -16.00
CA PHE A 226 27.32 24.55 -16.13
C PHE A 226 28.77 24.91 -15.81
N VAL A 227 29.38 24.27 -14.82
CA VAL A 227 30.77 24.59 -14.42
C VAL A 227 31.75 23.81 -15.28
N ILE A 228 31.62 22.48 -15.36
CA ILE A 228 32.60 21.66 -16.08
C ILE A 228 32.41 21.83 -17.60
N PHE A 229 31.26 21.43 -18.16
CA PHE A 229 31.07 21.49 -19.61
C PHE A 229 30.82 22.91 -20.14
N GLY A 230 30.15 23.76 -19.37
CA GLY A 230 29.87 25.14 -19.76
C GLY A 230 31.08 26.08 -19.71
N SER A 231 32.03 25.87 -18.79
CA SER A 231 33.19 26.77 -18.64
C SER A 231 34.48 26.24 -19.27
N LEU A 232 34.55 24.95 -19.61
CA LEU A 232 35.72 24.33 -20.23
C LEU A 232 35.40 23.87 -21.65
N GLU A 233 35.66 24.73 -22.65
CA GLU A 233 35.45 24.41 -24.07
C GLU A 233 36.22 23.15 -24.51
N GLU A 234 37.39 22.89 -23.94
CA GLU A 234 38.18 21.68 -24.19
C GLU A 234 37.44 20.38 -23.83
N MET A 235 36.50 20.43 -22.88
CA MET A 235 35.71 19.28 -22.45
C MET A 235 34.50 19.03 -23.33
N GLN A 236 34.01 20.05 -24.04
CA GLN A 236 32.80 19.95 -24.88
C GLN A 236 32.99 18.98 -26.04
N ASN A 237 34.19 18.93 -26.60
CA ASN A 237 34.58 18.02 -27.68
C ASN A 237 35.15 16.70 -27.15
N ARG A 238 34.87 16.30 -25.90
CA ARG A 238 35.33 15.00 -25.38
C ARG A 238 34.18 13.99 -25.40
N PRO A 239 34.46 12.70 -25.71
CA PRO A 239 33.44 11.65 -25.75
C PRO A 239 32.72 11.43 -24.40
N VAL A 240 33.32 11.92 -23.30
CA VAL A 240 32.73 11.90 -21.95
C VAL A 240 31.36 12.59 -21.94
N VAL A 241 31.18 13.68 -22.70
CA VAL A 241 29.90 14.41 -22.78
C VAL A 241 28.80 13.50 -23.31
N PHE A 242 29.07 12.75 -24.39
CA PHE A 242 28.13 11.78 -24.96
C PHE A 242 27.69 10.77 -23.91
N PHE A 243 28.63 10.11 -23.23
CA PHE A 243 28.26 9.10 -22.23
C PHE A 243 27.46 9.68 -21.06
N VAL A 244 27.84 10.87 -20.57
CA VAL A 244 27.11 11.53 -19.47
C VAL A 244 25.68 11.87 -19.89
N PHE A 245 25.50 12.53 -21.04
CA PHE A 245 24.17 12.93 -21.52
C PHE A 245 23.31 11.72 -21.90
N TYR A 246 23.90 10.69 -22.49
CA TYR A 246 23.19 9.46 -22.85
C TYR A 246 22.73 8.68 -21.61
N LEU A 247 23.60 8.53 -20.60
CA LEU A 247 23.25 7.86 -19.34
C LEU A 247 22.19 8.64 -18.56
N TRP A 248 22.32 9.97 -18.49
CA TRP A 248 21.32 10.80 -17.84
C TRP A 248 19.97 10.67 -18.55
N SER A 249 19.91 10.91 -19.86
CA SER A 249 18.66 10.83 -20.62
C SER A 249 17.99 9.46 -20.54
N THR A 250 18.76 8.36 -20.58
CA THR A 250 18.24 6.99 -20.39
C THR A 250 17.53 6.82 -19.06
N ILE A 251 18.13 7.27 -17.94
CA ILE A 251 17.51 7.15 -16.60
C ILE A 251 16.23 7.99 -16.53
N GLU A 252 16.28 9.19 -17.10
CA GLU A 252 15.19 10.16 -17.05
C GLU A 252 13.96 9.71 -17.86
N ILE A 253 14.16 8.98 -18.96
CA ILE A 253 13.07 8.38 -19.76
C ILE A 253 12.19 7.42 -18.96
N PHE A 254 12.74 6.70 -17.99
CA PHE A 254 11.93 5.82 -17.14
C PHE A 254 11.42 6.53 -15.88
N ARG A 255 12.20 7.50 -15.36
CA ARG A 255 11.85 8.22 -14.13
C ARG A 255 10.62 9.10 -14.29
N TYR A 256 10.54 9.90 -15.35
CA TYR A 256 9.44 10.86 -15.52
C TYR A 256 8.08 10.19 -15.78
N PRO A 257 7.97 9.15 -16.63
CA PRO A 257 6.72 8.41 -16.78
C PRO A 257 6.28 7.73 -15.48
N PHE A 258 7.21 7.27 -14.64
CA PHE A 258 6.87 6.73 -13.33
C PHE A 258 6.19 7.80 -12.45
N TYR A 259 6.73 9.02 -12.42
CA TYR A 259 6.12 10.12 -11.67
C TYR A 259 4.80 10.60 -12.27
N MET A 260 4.64 10.53 -13.60
CA MET A 260 3.37 10.82 -14.27
C MET A 260 2.28 9.81 -13.89
N LEU A 261 2.60 8.51 -13.91
CA LEU A 261 1.66 7.46 -13.51
C LEU A 261 1.26 7.58 -12.04
N ALA A 262 2.20 7.94 -11.17
CA ALA A 262 1.92 8.22 -9.76
C ALA A 262 0.94 9.40 -9.56
N CYS A 263 0.90 10.38 -10.48
CA CYS A 263 -0.09 11.46 -10.42
C CYS A 263 -1.51 11.00 -10.79
N ILE A 264 -1.63 9.96 -11.63
CA ILE A 264 -2.90 9.36 -12.09
C ILE A 264 -3.33 8.19 -11.18
N ASP A 265 -2.64 7.97 -10.06
CA ASP A 265 -2.87 6.85 -9.13
C ASP A 265 -2.83 5.47 -9.83
N THR A 266 -2.05 5.35 -10.91
CA THR A 266 -1.88 4.11 -11.67
C THR A 266 -0.48 3.57 -11.44
N GLU A 267 -0.36 2.26 -11.19
CA GLU A 267 0.94 1.63 -10.97
C GLU A 267 1.27 0.64 -12.09
N TRP A 268 2.42 0.82 -12.74
CA TRP A 268 2.92 -0.12 -13.74
C TRP A 268 4.15 -0.87 -13.23
N LYS A 269 3.97 -2.15 -12.90
CA LYS A 269 4.99 -3.00 -12.25
C LYS A 269 6.34 -3.03 -13.00
N LEU A 270 6.32 -3.08 -14.33
CA LEU A 270 7.55 -3.09 -15.13
C LEU A 270 8.31 -1.76 -15.02
N LEU A 271 7.61 -0.64 -15.07
CA LEU A 271 8.22 0.68 -14.97
C LEU A 271 8.77 0.94 -13.57
N THR A 272 8.06 0.50 -12.53
CA THR A 272 8.54 0.50 -11.15
C THR A 272 9.82 -0.33 -11.03
N TRP A 273 9.85 -1.52 -11.60
CA TRP A 273 11.05 -2.36 -11.59
C TRP A 273 12.23 -1.70 -12.33
N LEU A 274 11.98 -1.12 -13.51
CA LEU A 274 13.00 -0.43 -14.30
C LEU A 274 13.58 0.76 -13.53
N ARG A 275 12.74 1.59 -12.91
CA ARG A 275 13.17 2.72 -12.06
C ARG A 275 14.19 2.26 -11.01
N TYR A 276 13.91 1.18 -10.31
CA TYR A 276 14.75 0.71 -9.19
C TYR A 276 15.87 -0.24 -9.60
N SER A 277 15.93 -0.68 -10.86
CA SER A 277 16.93 -1.67 -11.30
C SER A 277 17.87 -1.14 -12.38
N ILE A 278 17.46 -0.14 -13.16
CA ILE A 278 18.23 0.33 -14.32
C ILE A 278 19.57 0.97 -13.93
N TRP A 279 19.69 1.50 -12.72
CA TRP A 279 20.94 2.08 -12.23
C TRP A 279 22.03 1.01 -11.96
N ILE A 280 21.65 -0.24 -11.69
CA ILE A 280 22.57 -1.34 -11.36
C ILE A 280 23.56 -1.60 -12.52
N PRO A 281 23.12 -1.81 -13.78
CA PRO A 281 24.05 -1.97 -14.89
C PRO A 281 24.70 -0.65 -15.33
N LEU A 282 24.04 0.50 -15.09
CA LEU A 282 24.57 1.80 -15.52
C LEU A 282 25.69 2.33 -14.61
N TYR A 283 25.74 1.90 -13.34
CA TYR A 283 26.74 2.35 -12.37
C TYR A 283 28.18 1.91 -12.74
N PRO A 284 28.45 0.64 -13.10
CA PRO A 284 29.76 0.23 -13.61
C PRO A 284 30.16 0.96 -14.91
N LEU A 285 29.21 1.19 -15.81
CA LEU A 285 29.46 1.92 -17.06
C LEU A 285 29.87 3.38 -16.77
N GLY A 286 29.18 4.06 -15.85
CA GLY A 286 29.53 5.43 -15.45
C GLY A 286 30.95 5.56 -14.88
N VAL A 287 31.43 4.55 -14.16
CA VAL A 287 32.79 4.51 -13.58
C VAL A 287 33.85 4.21 -14.63
N VAL A 288 33.56 3.34 -15.60
CA VAL A 288 34.51 2.94 -16.65
C VAL A 288 34.71 4.03 -17.71
N TYR A 289 33.65 4.77 -18.06
CA TYR A 289 33.68 5.73 -19.17
C TYR A 289 33.93 7.20 -18.77
N SER A 290 33.96 7.53 -17.48
CA SER A 290 34.22 8.90 -17.00
C SER A 290 35.58 9.00 -16.27
N PRO A 291 36.54 9.79 -16.77
CA PRO A 291 37.82 10.03 -16.08
C PRO A 291 37.66 10.85 -14.77
N LEU A 292 36.48 11.38 -14.48
CA LEU A 292 36.13 12.09 -13.24
C LEU A 292 35.60 11.13 -12.15
N GLY A 293 36.24 9.97 -11.99
CA GLY A 293 35.79 8.77 -11.26
C GLY A 293 35.35 8.94 -9.79
N THR A 294 35.35 10.15 -9.24
CA THR A 294 34.87 10.48 -7.88
C THR A 294 33.50 11.18 -7.84
N PHE A 295 33.08 11.96 -8.85
CA PHE A 295 31.83 12.74 -8.77
C PHE A 295 30.58 12.02 -9.28
N PHE A 296 30.75 11.19 -10.32
CA PHE A 296 29.67 10.41 -10.93
C PHE A 296 29.03 9.38 -9.97
N PRO A 297 29.80 8.57 -9.22
CA PRO A 297 29.23 7.61 -8.27
C PRO A 297 28.45 8.27 -7.12
N ILE A 298 28.86 9.46 -6.66
CA ILE A 298 28.20 10.17 -5.55
C ILE A 298 26.80 10.65 -5.97
N SER A 299 26.67 11.27 -7.15
CA SER A 299 25.36 11.71 -7.66
C SER A 299 24.40 10.54 -7.90
N MET A 300 24.92 9.38 -8.25
CA MET A 300 24.12 8.17 -8.51
C MET A 300 23.74 7.45 -7.22
N HIS A 301 24.61 7.49 -6.21
CA HIS A 301 24.36 6.95 -4.88
C HIS A 301 23.30 7.75 -4.11
N LEU A 302 23.34 9.09 -4.20
CA LEU A 302 22.31 9.96 -3.61
C LEU A 302 20.93 9.80 -4.28
N LYS A 303 20.88 9.43 -5.57
CA LYS A 303 19.62 9.07 -6.27
C LYS A 303 18.96 7.78 -5.73
N MET A 304 19.70 6.91 -5.03
CA MET A 304 19.16 5.66 -4.46
C MET A 304 18.50 5.82 -3.09
N MET A 305 18.87 6.85 -2.32
CA MET A 305 18.38 7.03 -0.95
C MET A 305 16.99 7.73 -0.87
N ILE A 306 16.32 7.97 -2.01
CA ILE A 306 15.06 8.74 -2.14
C ILE A 306 14.06 7.99 -3.02
#